data_AF-A0A2H0J469-F1
#
_entry.id   AF-A0A2H0J469-F1
#
_cell.length_a   1.000
_cell.length_b   1.000
_cell.length_c   1.000
_cell.angle_alpha   90.00
_cell.angle_beta   90.00
_cell.angle_gamma   90.00
#
_symmetry.space_group_name_H-M   'P 1'
#
loop_
_entity.id
_entity.type
_entity.pdbx_description
1 polymer ?
#
loop_
_entity_poly.entity_id
_entity_poly.type
_entity_poly.pdbx_seq_one_letter_code
_entity_poly.pdbx_strand_id
1 'polypeptide(L)'
;MFTVPKKSASKTRRIQVRRSGIHGKGVYAVQPIAAGETIIEYVGEVISWKEAQARHPHDPTDPNHTFYFHIDEHRVIDALHGGNSSRWINHSCDGNCEAEEVGGRIFIKALRDIAAGEELHYDYGLIIDERYTPKLKADYPCWCGAPTCRGTLLAPKRKPRAGK
;
A
#
# COMPACT_ATOMS: atom_id res chain seq x y z
N MET A 1 -27.85 -29.04 -30.47
CA MET A 1 -26.93 -28.98 -29.31
C MET A 1 -27.05 -27.59 -28.71
N PHE A 2 -27.78 -27.44 -27.62
CA PHE A 2 -27.95 -26.15 -26.94
C PHE A 2 -26.78 -25.97 -25.97
N THR A 3 -25.89 -25.03 -26.28
CA THR A 3 -24.83 -24.60 -25.37
C THR A 3 -25.47 -23.87 -24.20
N VAL A 4 -25.38 -24.46 -23.01
CA VAL A 4 -25.77 -23.82 -21.76
C VAL A 4 -24.79 -22.67 -21.50
N PRO A 5 -25.24 -21.42 -21.34
CA PRO A 5 -24.33 -20.33 -21.01
C PRO A 5 -23.73 -20.60 -19.61
N LYS A 6 -22.39 -20.64 -19.53
CA LYS A 6 -21.67 -20.68 -18.26
C LYS A 6 -22.10 -19.47 -17.43
N LYS A 7 -22.77 -19.71 -16.30
CA LYS A 7 -23.00 -18.69 -15.27
C LYS A 7 -21.65 -18.03 -14.96
N SER A 8 -21.58 -16.70 -15.10
CA SER A 8 -20.48 -15.88 -14.60
C SER A 8 -20.23 -16.28 -13.15
N ALA A 9 -19.02 -16.77 -12.85
CA ALA A 9 -18.64 -17.08 -11.50
C ALA A 9 -18.80 -15.81 -10.66
N SER A 10 -19.66 -15.88 -9.63
CA SER A 10 -19.65 -14.91 -8.54
C SER A 10 -18.20 -14.65 -8.17
N LYS A 11 -17.72 -13.40 -8.30
CA LYS A 11 -16.35 -13.05 -7.90
C LYS A 11 -16.23 -13.33 -6.41
N THR A 12 -15.72 -14.51 -6.06
CA THR A 12 -15.44 -14.87 -4.68
C THR A 12 -14.50 -13.81 -4.13
N ARG A 13 -14.81 -13.31 -2.94
CA ARG A 13 -14.01 -12.30 -2.27
C ARG A 13 -12.58 -12.84 -2.15
N ARG A 14 -11.59 -12.16 -2.75
CA ARG A 14 -10.19 -12.60 -2.77
C ARG A 14 -9.36 -12.09 -1.59
N ILE A 15 -9.81 -11.00 -0.96
CA ILE A 15 -9.12 -10.33 0.13
C ILE A 15 -10.07 -9.92 1.26
N GLN A 16 -9.56 -9.80 2.48
CA GLN A 16 -10.34 -9.38 3.65
C GLN A 16 -9.53 -8.45 4.55
N VAL A 17 -10.18 -7.42 5.09
CA VAL A 17 -9.59 -6.56 6.11
C VAL A 17 -9.74 -7.22 7.48
N ARG A 18 -8.65 -7.30 8.25
CA ARG A 18 -8.62 -7.85 9.62
C ARG A 18 -7.72 -6.98 10.49
N ARG A 19 -7.64 -7.27 11.80
CA ARG A 19 -6.56 -6.69 12.64
C ARG A 19 -5.21 -7.22 12.15
N SER A 20 -4.23 -6.35 12.06
CA SER A 20 -2.88 -6.68 11.60
C SER A 20 -1.93 -6.94 12.76
N GLY A 21 -0.95 -7.80 12.54
CA GLY A 21 0.22 -7.93 13.41
C GLY A 21 1.27 -6.82 13.22
N ILE A 22 1.20 -6.08 12.10
CA ILE A 22 2.10 -4.97 11.78
C ILE A 22 1.58 -3.67 12.40
N HIS A 23 0.37 -3.24 12.02
CA HIS A 23 -0.21 -1.99 12.48
C HIS A 23 -1.73 -1.97 12.28
N GLY A 24 -2.51 -1.64 13.31
CA GLY A 24 -3.95 -1.41 13.24
C GLY A 24 -4.73 -2.49 12.47
N LYS A 25 -5.08 -2.19 11.22
CA LYS A 25 -5.75 -3.12 10.28
C LYS A 25 -4.79 -3.51 9.17
N GLY A 26 -5.01 -4.70 8.62
CA GLY A 26 -4.28 -5.27 7.48
C GLY A 26 -5.24 -5.86 6.47
N VAL A 27 -4.75 -6.09 5.25
CA VAL A 27 -5.49 -6.81 4.20
C VAL A 27 -4.87 -8.18 4.02
N TYR A 28 -5.70 -9.22 4.04
CA TYR A 28 -5.26 -10.60 3.95
C TYR A 28 -5.83 -11.26 2.71
N ALA A 29 -5.03 -12.09 2.04
CA ALA A 29 -5.52 -13.01 1.02
C ALA A 29 -6.44 -14.05 1.68
N VAL A 30 -7.60 -14.34 1.07
CA VAL A 30 -8.50 -15.42 1.53
C VAL A 30 -8.54 -16.61 0.58
N GLN A 31 -7.78 -16.55 -0.50
CA GLN A 31 -7.47 -17.62 -1.45
C GLN A 31 -6.07 -17.36 -2.02
N PRO A 32 -5.42 -18.35 -2.66
CA PRO A 32 -4.17 -18.11 -3.37
C PRO A 32 -4.29 -16.99 -4.41
N ILE A 33 -3.23 -16.19 -4.54
CA ILE A 33 -3.06 -15.13 -5.54
C ILE A 33 -1.74 -15.40 -6.24
N ALA A 34 -1.75 -15.53 -7.56
CA ALA A 34 -0.53 -15.80 -8.31
C ALA A 34 0.31 -14.52 -8.50
N ALA A 35 1.62 -14.70 -8.68
CA ALA A 35 2.54 -13.62 -9.04
C ALA A 35 2.05 -12.85 -10.28
N GLY A 36 2.20 -11.53 -10.26
CA GLY A 36 1.80 -10.61 -11.33
C GLY A 36 0.30 -10.28 -11.38
N GLU A 37 -0.54 -10.94 -10.58
CA GLU A 37 -1.97 -10.63 -10.54
C GLU A 37 -2.26 -9.27 -9.91
N THR A 38 -3.11 -8.48 -10.57
CA THR A 38 -3.71 -7.28 -9.96
C THR A 38 -4.75 -7.68 -8.90
N ILE A 39 -4.52 -7.24 -7.67
CA ILE A 39 -5.33 -7.60 -6.51
C ILE A 39 -6.47 -6.61 -6.29
N ILE A 40 -6.13 -5.32 -6.21
CA ILE A 40 -7.06 -4.23 -5.90
C ILE A 40 -6.49 -2.90 -6.41
N GLU A 41 -7.37 -1.99 -6.80
CA GLU A 41 -7.00 -0.59 -7.07
C GLU A 41 -6.97 0.22 -5.77
N TYR A 42 -5.95 1.05 -5.61
CA TYR A 42 -5.90 2.08 -4.57
C TYR A 42 -6.76 3.27 -5.02
N VAL A 43 -7.91 3.45 -4.37
CA VAL A 43 -8.90 4.49 -4.72
C VAL A 43 -9.15 5.42 -3.55
N GLY A 44 -9.61 6.62 -3.88
CA GLY A 44 -9.95 7.71 -2.96
C GLY A 44 -10.31 8.95 -3.76
N GLU A 45 -10.48 10.07 -3.07
CA GLU A 45 -10.62 11.37 -3.71
C GLU A 45 -9.28 11.80 -4.33
N VAL A 46 -9.27 12.23 -5.60
CA VAL A 46 -8.05 12.75 -6.23
C VAL A 46 -7.97 14.25 -6.01
N ILE A 47 -6.95 14.69 -5.29
CA ILE A 47 -6.73 16.08 -4.88
C ILE A 47 -5.33 16.55 -5.29
N SER A 48 -5.09 17.86 -5.20
CA SER A 48 -3.77 18.44 -5.43
C SER A 48 -2.84 18.24 -4.22
N TRP A 49 -1.52 18.31 -4.43
CA TRP A 49 -0.56 18.29 -3.32
C TRP A 49 -0.77 19.43 -2.31
N LYS A 50 -1.20 20.62 -2.77
CA LYS A 50 -1.52 21.75 -1.89
C LYS A 50 -2.71 21.43 -0.98
N GLU A 51 -3.73 20.79 -1.53
CA GLU A 51 -4.90 20.37 -0.77
C GLU A 51 -4.56 19.26 0.23
N ALA A 52 -3.74 18.27 -0.17
CA ALA A 52 -3.27 17.22 0.75
C ALA A 52 -2.52 17.81 1.95
N GLN A 53 -1.63 18.79 1.72
CA GLN A 53 -0.96 19.50 2.82
C GLN A 53 -1.93 20.30 3.70
N ALA A 54 -2.96 20.91 3.13
CA ALA A 54 -3.97 21.65 3.90
C ALA A 54 -4.85 20.74 4.76
N ARG A 55 -5.10 19.50 4.31
CA ARG A 55 -5.85 18.47 5.05
C ARG A 55 -5.01 17.74 6.10
N HIS A 56 -3.69 17.83 6.02
CA HIS A 56 -2.78 17.17 6.95
C HIS A 56 -2.61 17.98 8.25
N PRO A 57 -2.63 17.34 9.43
CA PRO A 57 -2.90 15.92 9.65
C PRO A 57 -4.40 15.60 9.64
N HIS A 58 -4.76 14.38 9.22
CA HIS A 58 -6.13 13.89 9.38
C HIS A 58 -6.49 13.65 10.84
N ASP A 59 -5.54 13.14 11.62
CA ASP A 59 -5.66 12.94 13.07
C ASP A 59 -4.51 13.69 13.76
N PRO A 60 -4.77 14.78 14.49
CA PRO A 60 -3.73 15.50 15.21
C PRO A 60 -3.00 14.68 16.29
N THR A 61 -3.61 13.59 16.76
CA THR A 61 -3.01 12.69 17.76
C THR A 61 -2.13 11.60 17.13
N ASP A 62 -2.26 11.38 15.82
CA ASP A 62 -1.44 10.46 15.02
C ASP A 62 -1.14 11.09 13.64
N PRO A 63 -0.37 12.21 13.61
CA PRO A 63 -0.28 13.05 12.43
C PRO A 63 0.38 12.34 11.24
N ASN A 64 1.26 11.39 11.50
CA ASN A 64 2.03 10.68 10.46
C ASN A 64 1.26 9.53 9.82
N HIS A 65 0.11 9.15 10.37
CA HIS A 65 -0.75 8.12 9.79
C HIS A 65 -1.69 8.76 8.76
N THR A 66 -1.37 8.54 7.49
CA THR A 66 -2.11 9.12 6.36
C THR A 66 -2.57 8.05 5.40
N PHE A 67 -3.58 8.37 4.59
CA PHE A 67 -4.05 7.54 3.47
C PHE A 67 -3.78 8.22 2.13
N TYR A 68 -2.68 8.97 2.05
CA TYR A 68 -2.25 9.64 0.83
C TYR A 68 -1.43 8.70 -0.05
N PHE A 69 -1.71 8.73 -1.36
CA PHE A 69 -0.94 8.01 -2.36
C PHE A 69 -0.62 8.94 -3.55
N HIS A 70 0.66 9.14 -3.84
CA HIS A 70 1.08 9.96 -4.99
C HIS A 70 0.82 9.23 -6.30
N ILE A 71 0.07 9.87 -7.21
CA ILE A 71 -0.07 9.40 -8.59
C ILE A 71 1.07 9.97 -9.43
N ASP A 72 1.27 11.28 -9.32
CA ASP A 72 2.29 12.05 -10.01
C ASP A 72 2.64 13.33 -9.22
N GLU A 73 3.36 14.27 -9.84
CA GLU A 73 3.80 15.53 -9.23
C GLU A 73 2.66 16.48 -8.84
N HIS A 74 1.45 16.28 -9.38
CA HIS A 74 0.32 17.19 -9.20
C HIS A 74 -0.85 16.55 -8.46
N ARG A 75 -1.00 15.23 -8.57
CA ARG A 75 -2.17 14.49 -8.10
C ARG A 75 -1.82 13.52 -6.99
N VAL A 76 -2.62 13.57 -5.94
CA VAL A 76 -2.58 12.68 -4.78
C VAL A 76 -3.95 12.07 -4.57
N ILE A 77 -4.01 10.78 -4.28
CA ILE A 77 -5.21 10.10 -3.81
C ILE A 77 -5.29 10.27 -2.30
N ASP A 78 -6.40 10.77 -1.79
CA ASP A 78 -6.77 10.76 -0.38
C ASP A 78 -7.80 9.64 -0.14
N ALA A 79 -7.33 8.48 0.33
CA ALA A 79 -8.20 7.32 0.55
C ALA A 79 -8.98 7.35 1.88
N LEU A 80 -8.82 8.41 2.70
CA LEU A 80 -9.75 8.66 3.81
C LEU A 80 -11.14 8.96 3.25
N HIS A 81 -11.20 9.70 2.14
CA HIS A 81 -12.42 10.09 1.46
C HIS A 81 -12.65 9.21 0.23
N GLY A 82 -13.74 8.44 0.20
CA GLY A 82 -14.09 7.60 -0.95
C GLY A 82 -13.19 6.36 -1.18
N GLY A 83 -12.28 6.04 -0.25
CA GLY A 83 -11.38 4.89 -0.40
C GLY A 83 -12.01 3.52 -0.13
N ASN A 84 -11.30 2.48 -0.56
CA ASN A 84 -11.71 1.07 -0.39
C ASN A 84 -10.79 0.32 0.61
N SER A 85 -10.75 -1.02 0.56
CA SER A 85 -9.92 -1.83 1.46
C SER A 85 -8.41 -1.64 1.29
N SER A 86 -7.94 -1.15 0.14
CA SER A 86 -6.52 -0.95 -0.18
C SER A 86 -5.78 -0.01 0.78
N ARG A 87 -6.48 0.96 1.39
CA ARG A 87 -5.89 1.90 2.37
C ARG A 87 -5.37 1.22 3.64
N TRP A 88 -5.78 -0.03 3.88
CA TRP A 88 -5.34 -0.83 5.03
C TRP A 88 -4.22 -1.81 4.68
N ILE A 89 -3.67 -1.76 3.47
CA ILE A 89 -2.50 -2.57 3.12
C ILE A 89 -1.27 -1.94 3.76
N ASN A 90 -0.60 -2.69 4.63
CA ASN A 90 0.49 -2.18 5.45
C ASN A 90 1.82 -2.10 4.70
N HIS A 91 2.77 -1.39 5.31
CA HIS A 91 4.14 -1.38 4.86
C HIS A 91 4.87 -2.67 5.23
N SER A 92 5.71 -3.16 4.31
CA SER A 92 6.84 -4.04 4.64
C SER A 92 8.08 -3.64 3.86
N CYS A 93 9.25 -3.73 4.49
CA CYS A 93 10.54 -3.59 3.82
C CYS A 93 10.85 -4.77 2.88
N ASP A 94 10.16 -5.90 3.07
CA ASP A 94 10.20 -7.08 2.21
C ASP A 94 8.77 -7.39 1.77
N GLY A 95 8.26 -6.53 0.88
CA GLY A 95 6.89 -6.54 0.38
C GLY A 95 6.54 -7.78 -0.44
N ASN A 96 5.33 -8.32 -0.33
CA ASN A 96 4.81 -9.34 -1.25
C ASN A 96 3.94 -8.74 -2.37
N CYS A 97 3.68 -7.43 -2.30
CA CYS A 97 3.00 -6.65 -3.33
C CYS A 97 3.83 -5.44 -3.76
N GLU A 98 3.46 -4.88 -4.90
CA GLU A 98 3.91 -3.58 -5.38
C GLU A 98 2.73 -2.72 -5.84
N ALA A 99 2.93 -1.41 -5.92
CA ALA A 99 1.98 -0.49 -6.53
C ALA A 99 2.46 -0.13 -7.94
N GLU A 100 1.56 -0.24 -8.91
CA GLU A 100 1.79 0.08 -10.31
C GLU A 100 0.82 1.18 -10.75
N GLU A 101 1.36 2.22 -11.39
CA GLU A 101 0.57 3.27 -12.01
C GLU A 101 0.21 2.87 -13.45
N VAL A 102 -1.08 2.87 -13.77
CA VAL A 102 -1.59 2.60 -15.12
C VAL A 102 -2.69 3.59 -15.48
N GLY A 103 -2.37 4.56 -16.34
CA GLY A 103 -3.34 5.51 -16.88
C GLY A 103 -3.90 6.50 -15.85
N GLY A 104 -3.05 6.96 -14.93
CA GLY A 104 -3.37 7.85 -13.82
C GLY A 104 -4.06 7.18 -12.64
N ARG A 105 -3.98 5.84 -12.53
CA ARG A 105 -4.62 5.05 -11.47
C ARG A 105 -3.60 4.10 -10.85
N ILE A 106 -3.77 3.80 -9.56
CA ILE A 106 -2.82 2.98 -8.81
C ILE A 106 -3.40 1.59 -8.56
N PHE A 107 -2.69 0.55 -8.98
CA PHE A 107 -3.07 -0.84 -8.80
C PHE A 107 -2.06 -1.57 -7.93
N ILE A 108 -2.56 -2.36 -6.99
CA ILE A 108 -1.72 -3.23 -6.17
C ILE A 108 -1.61 -4.59 -6.86
N LYS A 109 -0.38 -5.01 -7.14
CA LYS A 109 -0.04 -6.27 -7.81
C LYS A 109 0.77 -7.18 -6.89
N ALA A 110 0.60 -8.50 -7.05
CA ALA A 110 1.40 -9.49 -6.36
C ALA A 110 2.81 -9.60 -6.98
N LEU A 111 3.86 -9.55 -6.17
CA LEU A 111 5.25 -9.75 -6.62
C LEU A 111 5.65 -11.22 -6.71
N ARG A 112 4.97 -12.07 -5.95
CA ARG A 112 5.15 -13.52 -5.88
C ARG A 112 3.80 -14.19 -5.67
N ASP A 113 3.76 -15.51 -5.69
CA ASP A 113 2.59 -16.25 -5.23
C ASP A 113 2.33 -15.95 -3.73
N ILE A 114 1.08 -15.67 -3.40
CA ILE A 114 0.60 -15.34 -2.05
C ILE A 114 -0.42 -16.40 -1.65
N ALA A 115 -0.14 -17.11 -0.56
CA ALA A 115 -1.04 -18.12 -0.02
C ALA A 115 -2.25 -17.49 0.68
N ALA A 116 -3.33 -18.27 0.78
CA ALA A 116 -4.48 -17.88 1.60
C ALA A 116 -4.04 -17.69 3.06
N GLY A 117 -4.45 -16.59 3.68
CA GLY A 117 -4.11 -16.23 5.05
C GLY A 117 -2.87 -15.34 5.18
N GLU A 118 -2.08 -15.13 4.13
CA GLU A 118 -0.98 -14.16 4.17
C GLU A 118 -1.51 -12.71 4.17
N GLU A 119 -0.85 -11.84 4.93
CA GLU A 119 -1.08 -10.40 4.89
C GLU A 119 -0.44 -9.81 3.63
N LEU A 120 -1.16 -8.92 2.96
CA LEU A 120 -0.65 -8.13 1.84
C LEU A 120 0.09 -6.93 2.40
N HIS A 121 1.27 -6.66 1.85
CA HIS A 121 2.09 -5.52 2.24
C HIS A 121 3.05 -5.14 1.12
N TYR A 122 3.36 -3.84 0.99
CA TYR A 122 4.31 -3.32 0.00
C TYR A 122 5.26 -2.27 0.61
N ASP A 123 6.37 -1.98 -0.06
CA ASP A 123 7.22 -0.86 0.35
C ASP A 123 6.51 0.45 -0.03
N TYR A 124 6.19 1.30 0.95
CA TYR A 124 5.48 2.56 0.72
C TYR A 124 6.28 3.56 -0.11
N GLY A 125 7.60 3.41 -0.20
CA GLY A 125 8.42 4.36 -0.93
C GLY A 125 8.36 5.78 -0.34
N LEU A 126 8.07 5.92 0.97
CA LEU A 126 7.85 7.21 1.61
C LEU A 126 9.14 8.04 1.61
N ILE A 127 9.19 9.10 0.81
CA ILE A 127 10.32 10.02 0.71
C ILE A 127 9.92 11.36 1.34
N ILE A 128 10.78 11.87 2.22
CA ILE A 128 10.64 13.21 2.79
C ILE A 128 11.82 14.07 2.35
N ASP A 129 11.55 15.29 1.92
CA ASP A 129 12.57 16.25 1.47
C ASP A 129 13.26 16.99 2.63
N GLU A 130 13.59 16.24 3.68
CA GLU A 130 14.33 16.73 4.84
C GLU A 130 15.52 15.82 5.12
N ARG A 131 16.50 16.32 5.88
CA ARG A 131 17.60 15.46 6.33
C ARG A 131 17.06 14.37 7.25
N TYR A 132 17.37 13.11 6.95
CA TYR A 132 16.98 11.98 7.79
C TYR A 132 17.80 11.95 9.07
N THR A 133 17.32 12.66 10.09
CA THR A 133 17.86 12.64 11.45
C THR A 133 17.35 11.40 12.21
N PRO A 134 18.01 10.97 13.29
CA PRO A 134 17.48 9.91 14.16
C PRO A 134 16.08 10.22 14.68
N LYS A 135 15.80 11.48 15.02
CA LYS A 135 14.48 11.95 15.44
C LYS A 135 13.44 11.74 14.33
N LEU A 136 13.70 12.23 13.12
CA LEU A 136 12.78 12.06 12.00
C LEU A 136 12.49 10.57 11.70
N LYS A 137 13.51 9.72 11.75
CA LYS A 137 13.30 8.26 11.57
C LYS A 137 12.42 7.67 12.68
N ALA A 138 12.56 8.15 13.91
CA ALA A 138 11.74 7.72 15.05
C ALA A 138 10.29 8.19 14.95
N ASP A 139 10.02 9.30 14.25
CA ASP A 139 8.67 9.78 13.96
C ASP A 139 7.94 8.91 12.91
N TYR A 140 8.70 8.12 12.13
CA TYR A 140 8.19 7.17 11.14
C TYR A 140 8.72 5.76 11.39
N PRO A 141 8.41 5.12 12.54
CA PRO A 141 8.94 3.81 12.88
C PRO A 141 8.34 2.72 11.97
N CYS A 142 9.16 1.72 11.61
CA CYS A 142 8.67 0.55 10.86
C CYS A 142 8.52 -0.66 11.78
N TRP A 143 7.34 -1.28 11.74
CA TRP A 143 6.96 -2.44 12.54
C TRP A 143 6.75 -3.72 11.71
N CYS A 144 7.24 -3.76 10.47
CA CYS A 144 6.92 -4.84 9.54
C CYS A 144 7.47 -6.23 9.92
N GLY A 145 8.44 -6.30 10.84
CA GLY A 145 9.03 -7.56 11.29
C GLY A 145 9.94 -8.27 10.28
N ALA A 146 10.16 -7.70 9.08
CA ALA A 146 11.07 -8.29 8.09
C ALA A 146 12.51 -8.42 8.64
N PRO A 147 13.24 -9.52 8.37
CA PRO A 147 14.62 -9.70 8.83
C PRO A 147 15.58 -8.58 8.40
N THR A 148 15.31 -7.97 7.24
CA THR A 148 16.06 -6.86 6.65
C THR A 148 15.37 -5.50 6.84
N CYS A 149 14.46 -5.39 7.82
CA CYS A 149 13.74 -4.15 8.11
C CYS A 149 14.70 -2.97 8.31
N ARG A 150 14.41 -1.85 7.64
CA ARG A 150 15.21 -0.61 7.74
C ARG A 150 14.95 0.21 9.01
N GLY A 151 14.02 -0.24 9.86
CA GLY A 151 13.64 0.40 11.12
C GLY A 151 12.78 1.65 10.98
N THR A 152 12.48 2.10 9.76
CA THR A 152 11.65 3.29 9.50
C THR A 152 10.82 3.13 8.22
N LEU A 153 9.65 3.76 8.15
CA LEU A 153 8.84 3.79 6.93
C LEU A 153 9.51 4.59 5.81
N LEU A 154 10.48 5.45 6.15
CA LEU A 154 11.20 6.29 5.18
C LEU A 154 12.04 5.46 4.23
N ALA A 155 11.79 5.62 2.93
CA ALA A 155 12.56 5.00 1.87
C ALA A 155 13.98 5.58 1.81
N PRO A 156 15.00 4.77 1.48
CA PRO A 156 16.37 5.25 1.29
C PRO A 156 16.44 6.33 0.21
N LYS A 157 17.09 7.47 0.50
CA LYS A 157 17.26 8.56 -0.49
C LYS A 157 18.11 8.18 -1.71
N ARG A 158 18.89 7.10 -1.64
CA ARG A 158 19.74 6.62 -2.73
C ARG A 158 19.44 5.15 -2.93
N LYS A 159 19.20 4.74 -4.19
CA LYS A 159 19.17 3.31 -4.53
C LYS A 159 20.50 2.68 -4.09
N PRO A 160 20.50 1.48 -3.47
CA PRO A 160 21.71 0.70 -3.35
C PRO A 160 22.35 0.61 -4.74
N ARG A 161 23.67 0.79 -4.84
CA ARG A 161 24.36 0.50 -6.11
C ARG A 161 24.00 -0.95 -6.45
N ALA A 162 23.45 -1.19 -7.64
CA ALA A 162 23.34 -2.55 -8.16
C ALA A 162 24.74 -3.16 -8.08
N GLY A 163 24.88 -4.23 -7.29
CA GLY A 163 26.12 -5.00 -7.24
C GLY A 163 26.47 -5.41 -8.66
N LYS A 164 27.67 -5.08 -9.10
CA LYS A 164 28.26 -5.69 -10.28
C LYS A 164 28.60 -7.14 -9.98
#